data_AF-M1K9Y1-F1
#
_entry.id   AF-M1K9Y1-F1
#
_cell.length_a   1.000
_cell.length_b   1.000
_cell.length_c   1.000
_cell.angle_alpha   90.00
_cell.angle_beta   90.00
_cell.angle_gamma   90.00
#
_symmetry.space_group_name_H-M   'P 1'
#
loop_
_entity.id
_entity.type
_entity.pdbx_description
1 polymer ?
#
loop_
_entity_poly.entity_id
_entity_poly.type
_entity_poly.pdbx_seq_one_letter_code
_entity_poly.pdbx_strand_id
1 'polypeptide(L)'
;MERFEYFPALREIFKGTLLILCIYATTDYAYPKEWADLANKLAGGNHIYFTRLSLYMTIMTLVLSYCVKYFGVSSIREVYRDSLSIALPMEGLVTTVFWILNTIDPTLLKDRELYMAGVRTPLVSELSLHLLPLVLLLIDQVGVNIYERKRHYWVFGFFGVIYFGIIHHFQRINNSWVYPFLGYVLLPMRIILAAVATLLVMVYYRFFVGLSRFINARTYPEGRRTKLL
;
A
#
# COMPACT_ATOMS: atom_id res chain seq x y z
N MET A 1 35.69 12.43 10.21
CA MET A 1 34.58 11.45 10.18
C MET A 1 33.60 11.86 9.08
N GLU A 2 34.07 11.90 7.83
CA GLU A 2 33.41 12.54 6.67
C GLU A 2 32.69 11.54 5.73
N ARG A 3 32.55 10.27 6.12
CA ARG A 3 32.06 9.19 5.23
C ARG A 3 30.54 9.16 4.96
N PHE A 4 29.77 10.19 5.31
CA PHE A 4 28.30 10.11 5.28
C PHE A 4 27.57 11.16 4.41
N GLU A 5 28.27 12.05 3.72
CA GLU A 5 27.58 13.08 2.90
C GLU A 5 26.97 12.55 1.59
N TYR A 6 27.42 11.40 1.06
CA TYR A 6 26.83 10.79 -0.15
C TYR A 6 25.58 9.96 0.12
N PHE A 7 25.33 9.57 1.36
CA PHE A 7 24.22 8.69 1.74
C PHE A 7 22.82 9.33 1.52
N PRO A 8 22.60 10.63 1.75
CA PRO A 8 21.32 11.28 1.49
C PRO A 8 20.94 11.29 0.02
N ALA A 9 21.86 11.66 -0.88
CA ALA A 9 21.57 11.75 -2.31
C ALA A 9 21.20 10.39 -2.91
N LEU A 10 21.98 9.34 -2.60
CA LEU A 10 21.69 7.98 -3.07
C LEU A 10 20.33 7.48 -2.56
N ARG A 11 19.99 7.77 -1.31
CA ARG A 11 18.68 7.40 -0.74
C ARG A 11 17.53 8.07 -1.51
N GLU A 12 17.64 9.35 -1.84
CA GLU A 12 16.60 10.05 -2.57
C GLU A 12 16.51 9.61 -4.04
N ILE A 13 17.63 9.31 -4.69
CA ILE A 13 17.65 8.69 -6.03
C ILE A 13 16.91 7.35 -5.99
N PHE A 14 17.25 6.50 -5.02
CA PHE A 14 16.61 5.20 -4.87
C PHE A 14 15.11 5.32 -4.61
N LYS A 15 14.68 6.23 -3.71
CA LYS A 15 13.26 6.54 -3.51
C LYS A 15 12.58 7.01 -4.79
N GLY A 16 13.24 7.88 -5.56
CA GLY A 16 12.73 8.36 -6.85
C GLY A 16 12.52 7.22 -7.84
N THR A 17 13.49 6.29 -7.95
CA THR A 17 13.35 5.09 -8.80
C THR A 17 12.19 4.21 -8.35
N LEU A 18 12.05 3.94 -7.05
CA LEU A 18 10.93 3.16 -6.52
C LEU A 18 9.58 3.84 -6.77
N LEU A 19 9.51 5.17 -6.62
CA LEU A 19 8.30 5.94 -6.89
C LEU A 19 7.91 5.87 -8.37
N ILE A 20 8.87 5.95 -9.30
CA ILE A 20 8.61 5.80 -10.74
C ILE A 20 8.02 4.42 -11.03
N LEU A 21 8.55 3.35 -10.43
CA LEU A 21 8.00 2.00 -10.58
C LEU A 21 6.58 1.88 -10.00
N CYS A 22 6.33 2.50 -8.85
CA CYS A 22 4.99 2.58 -8.26
C CYS A 22 4.01 3.32 -9.19
N ILE A 23 4.42 4.44 -9.80
CA ILE A 23 3.61 5.19 -10.78
C ILE A 23 3.39 4.35 -12.03
N TYR A 24 4.41 3.67 -12.56
CA TYR A 24 4.26 2.76 -13.70
C TYR A 24 3.20 1.68 -13.42
N ALA A 25 3.23 1.07 -12.24
CA ALA A 25 2.23 0.11 -11.78
C ALA A 25 0.81 0.68 -11.72
N THR A 26 0.63 2.01 -11.67
CA THR A 26 -0.70 2.62 -11.75
C THR A 26 -1.30 2.61 -13.17
N THR A 27 -0.49 2.39 -14.19
CA THR A 27 -0.90 2.45 -15.59
C THR A 27 -1.30 1.09 -16.14
N ASP A 28 -2.07 1.07 -17.23
CA ASP A 28 -2.44 -0.17 -17.93
C ASP A 28 -1.23 -0.83 -18.61
N TYR A 29 -0.16 -0.08 -18.88
CA TYR A 29 1.11 -0.60 -19.44
C TYR A 29 1.85 -1.55 -18.51
N ALA A 30 1.48 -1.60 -17.22
CA ALA A 30 2.05 -2.56 -16.28
C ALA A 30 1.48 -3.98 -16.45
N TYR A 31 0.47 -4.18 -17.29
CA TYR A 31 -0.25 -5.44 -17.43
C TYR A 31 -0.20 -5.97 -18.87
N PRO A 32 -0.38 -7.28 -19.06
CA PRO A 32 -0.72 -7.83 -20.36
C PRO A 32 -1.99 -7.18 -20.90
N LYS A 33 -2.06 -6.99 -22.21
CA LYS A 33 -3.17 -6.31 -22.88
C LYS A 33 -4.51 -6.96 -22.57
N GLU A 34 -4.56 -8.29 -22.52
CA GLU A 34 -5.74 -9.07 -22.21
C GLU A 34 -6.30 -8.74 -20.82
N TRP A 35 -5.41 -8.48 -19.86
CA TRP A 35 -5.78 -8.10 -18.50
C TRP A 35 -6.30 -6.67 -18.44
N ALA A 36 -5.64 -5.74 -19.15
CA ALA A 36 -6.09 -4.36 -19.27
C ALA A 36 -7.47 -4.28 -19.95
N ASP A 37 -7.68 -5.03 -21.03
CA ASP A 37 -8.94 -5.10 -21.76
C ASP A 37 -10.05 -5.71 -20.89
N LEU A 38 -9.75 -6.75 -20.10
CA LEU A 38 -10.69 -7.31 -19.14
C LEU A 38 -11.08 -6.28 -18.07
N ALA A 39 -10.08 -5.64 -17.46
CA ALA A 39 -10.32 -4.62 -16.43
C ALA A 39 -11.16 -3.45 -16.97
N ASN A 40 -10.87 -2.97 -18.18
CA ASN A 40 -11.60 -1.86 -18.80
C ASN A 40 -13.06 -2.19 -19.15
N LYS A 41 -13.43 -3.47 -19.20
CA LYS A 41 -14.83 -3.91 -19.36
C LYS A 41 -15.61 -3.97 -18.05
N LEU A 42 -14.91 -4.08 -16.91
CA LEU A 42 -15.54 -4.16 -15.60
C LEU A 42 -15.91 -2.76 -15.10
N ALA A 43 -17.09 -2.62 -14.52
CA ALA A 43 -17.45 -1.40 -13.82
C ALA A 43 -16.44 -1.14 -12.69
N GLY A 44 -15.93 0.10 -12.63
CA GLY A 44 -14.89 0.53 -11.69
C GLY A 44 -13.45 0.20 -12.11
N GLY A 45 -13.27 -0.68 -13.11
CA GLY A 45 -11.98 -1.03 -13.70
C GLY A 45 -10.93 -1.46 -12.69
N ASN A 46 -9.67 -1.05 -12.92
CA ASN A 46 -8.56 -1.33 -12.02
C ASN A 46 -8.63 -0.55 -10.69
N HIS A 47 -9.48 0.47 -10.58
CA HIS A 47 -9.46 1.38 -9.43
C HIS A 47 -10.18 0.83 -8.19
N ILE A 48 -10.96 -0.25 -8.34
CA ILE A 48 -11.68 -0.89 -7.22
C ILE A 48 -10.82 -1.85 -6.41
N TYR A 49 -9.63 -2.22 -6.90
CA TYR A 49 -8.74 -3.13 -6.21
C TYR A 49 -8.07 -2.43 -5.02
N PHE A 50 -8.09 -3.09 -3.86
CA PHE A 50 -7.47 -2.60 -2.63
C PHE A 50 -5.98 -2.25 -2.83
N THR A 51 -5.26 -3.08 -3.58
CA THR A 51 -3.87 -2.84 -3.99
C THR A 51 -3.70 -1.47 -4.66
N ARG A 52 -4.60 -1.09 -5.58
CA ARG A 52 -4.52 0.20 -6.27
C ARG A 52 -4.87 1.37 -5.37
N LEU A 53 -5.90 1.22 -4.53
CA LEU A 53 -6.26 2.23 -3.55
C LEU A 53 -5.09 2.52 -2.58
N SER A 54 -4.45 1.47 -2.07
CA SER A 54 -3.27 1.59 -1.22
C SER A 54 -2.10 2.25 -1.95
N LEU A 55 -1.83 1.83 -3.20
CA LEU A 55 -0.80 2.43 -4.04
C LEU A 55 -1.01 3.93 -4.26
N TYR A 56 -2.25 4.37 -4.50
CA TYR A 56 -2.58 5.80 -4.60
C TYR A 56 -2.32 6.53 -3.29
N MET A 57 -2.67 5.94 -2.14
CA MET A 57 -2.34 6.50 -0.82
C MET A 57 -0.83 6.62 -0.61
N THR A 58 -0.06 5.63 -1.06
CA THR A 58 1.41 5.64 -1.03
C THR A 58 1.95 6.81 -1.86
N ILE A 59 1.53 6.94 -3.12
CA ILE A 59 1.96 8.03 -4.00
C ILE A 59 1.60 9.40 -3.41
N MET A 60 0.36 9.58 -2.93
CA MET A 60 -0.07 10.82 -2.27
C MET A 60 0.77 11.12 -1.02
N THR A 61 1.06 10.12 -0.19
CA THR A 61 1.89 10.26 1.00
C THR A 61 3.31 10.71 0.64
N LEU A 62 3.88 10.17 -0.44
CA LEU A 62 5.21 10.58 -0.92
C LEU A 62 5.19 12.01 -1.47
N VAL A 63 4.14 12.41 -2.20
CA VAL A 63 3.99 13.81 -2.64
C VAL A 63 3.95 14.75 -1.44
N LEU A 64 3.14 14.44 -0.41
CA LEU A 64 3.11 15.21 0.83
C LEU A 64 4.48 15.25 1.52
N SER A 65 5.20 14.12 1.54
CA SER A 65 6.57 14.03 2.05
C SER A 65 7.50 15.02 1.34
N TYR A 66 7.48 15.06 0.01
CA TYR A 66 8.29 15.99 -0.77
C TYR A 66 7.91 17.45 -0.51
N CYS A 67 6.61 17.76 -0.45
CA CYS A 67 6.11 19.10 -0.09
C CYS A 67 6.60 19.57 1.29
N VAL A 68 6.60 18.69 2.29
CA VAL A 68 7.09 19.03 3.63
C VAL A 68 8.63 19.15 3.65
N LYS A 69 9.34 18.18 3.08
CA LYS A 69 10.81 18.05 3.20
C LYS A 69 11.58 19.07 2.35
N TYR A 70 11.11 19.38 1.15
CA TYR A 70 11.87 20.19 0.18
C TYR A 70 11.25 21.56 -0.08
N PHE A 71 9.93 21.68 0.03
CA PHE A 71 9.24 22.96 -0.17
C PHE A 71 8.92 23.67 1.16
N GLY A 72 9.22 23.05 2.31
CA GLY A 72 9.08 23.68 3.62
C GLY A 72 7.63 23.96 4.04
N VAL A 73 6.65 23.28 3.43
CA VAL A 73 5.22 23.51 3.70
C VAL A 73 4.84 22.88 5.05
N SER A 74 5.10 23.59 6.14
CA SER A 74 4.90 23.11 7.51
C SER A 74 3.43 22.88 7.88
N SER A 75 2.49 23.55 7.21
CA SER A 75 1.04 23.44 7.47
C SER A 75 0.48 22.05 7.18
N ILE A 76 1.06 21.30 6.24
CA ILE A 76 0.61 19.95 5.87
C ILE A 76 1.40 18.84 6.58
N ARG A 77 2.32 19.20 7.48
CA ARG A 77 3.21 18.25 8.16
C ARG A 77 2.45 17.17 8.93
N GLU A 78 1.41 17.56 9.67
CA GLU A 78 0.57 16.60 10.40
C GLU A 78 -0.22 15.69 9.45
N VAL A 79 -0.71 16.24 8.33
CA VAL A 79 -1.42 15.46 7.30
C VAL A 79 -0.49 14.41 6.68
N TYR A 80 0.75 14.78 6.39
CA TYR A 80 1.79 13.84 5.94
C TYR A 80 2.02 12.73 6.96
N ARG A 81 2.23 13.07 8.24
CA ARG A 81 2.49 12.09 9.30
C ARG A 81 1.32 11.13 9.51
N ASP A 82 0.09 11.63 9.47
CA ASP A 82 -1.10 10.79 9.53
C ASP A 82 -1.22 9.89 8.29
N SER A 83 -0.99 10.44 7.09
CA SER A 83 -1.05 9.69 5.83
C SER A 83 -0.02 8.56 5.83
N LEU A 84 1.21 8.83 6.27
CA LEU A 84 2.25 7.83 6.44
C LEU A 84 1.89 6.78 7.50
N SER A 85 1.31 7.21 8.63
CA SER A 85 0.83 6.32 9.70
C SER A 85 -0.25 5.34 9.22
N ILE A 86 -1.04 5.74 8.22
CA ILE A 86 -2.15 4.97 7.66
C ILE A 86 -1.69 4.14 6.46
N ALA A 87 -0.98 4.72 5.49
CA ALA A 87 -0.57 4.04 4.27
C ALA A 87 0.40 2.89 4.55
N LEU A 88 1.35 3.05 5.47
CA LEU A 88 2.36 2.04 5.77
C LEU A 88 1.77 0.69 6.23
N PRO A 89 0.85 0.62 7.22
CA PRO A 89 0.21 -0.64 7.58
C PRO A 89 -0.77 -1.19 6.52
N MET A 90 -1.35 -0.32 5.69
CA MET A 90 -2.21 -0.75 4.57
C MET A 90 -1.37 -1.48 3.52
N GLU A 91 -0.20 -0.94 3.16
CA GLU A 91 0.76 -1.63 2.30
C GLU A 91 1.24 -2.94 2.93
N GLY A 92 1.49 -2.97 4.24
CA GLY A 92 1.80 -4.21 4.96
C GLY A 92 0.75 -5.30 4.78
N LEU A 93 -0.54 -4.93 4.80
CA LEU A 93 -1.65 -5.85 4.51
C LEU A 93 -1.66 -6.28 3.05
N VAL A 94 -1.55 -5.35 2.10
CA VAL A 94 -1.52 -5.65 0.66
C VAL A 94 -0.38 -6.63 0.35
N THR A 95 0.84 -6.32 0.78
CA THR A 95 2.02 -7.18 0.59
C THR A 95 1.77 -8.57 1.14
N THR A 96 1.33 -8.68 2.39
CA THR A 96 1.21 -9.97 3.07
C THR A 96 0.12 -10.83 2.45
N VAL A 97 -1.08 -10.28 2.26
CA VAL A 97 -2.22 -11.02 1.70
C VAL A 97 -1.94 -11.45 0.27
N PHE A 98 -1.39 -10.53 -0.56
CA PHE A 98 -1.06 -10.84 -1.95
C PHE A 98 -0.07 -12.01 -2.04
N TRP A 99 1.08 -11.91 -1.37
CA TRP A 99 2.12 -12.93 -1.53
C TRP A 99 1.71 -14.27 -0.94
N ILE A 100 0.96 -14.30 0.17
CA ILE A 100 0.42 -15.56 0.72
C ILE A 100 -0.50 -16.22 -0.31
N LEU A 101 -1.52 -15.51 -0.80
CA LEU A 101 -2.50 -16.08 -1.73
C LEU A 101 -1.85 -16.44 -3.08
N ASN A 102 -1.01 -15.57 -3.63
CA ASN A 102 -0.33 -15.81 -4.91
C ASN A 102 0.65 -17.00 -4.83
N THR A 103 1.25 -17.26 -3.68
CA THR A 103 2.12 -18.45 -3.47
C THR A 103 1.31 -19.73 -3.30
N ILE A 104 0.14 -19.69 -2.63
CA ILE A 104 -0.74 -20.85 -2.48
C ILE A 104 -1.37 -21.24 -3.82
N ASP A 105 -2.09 -20.29 -4.43
CA ASP A 105 -2.71 -20.44 -5.74
C ASP A 105 -2.98 -19.05 -6.34
N PRO A 106 -2.25 -18.66 -7.40
CA PRO A 106 -2.41 -17.35 -8.03
C PRO A 106 -3.80 -17.13 -8.65
N THR A 107 -4.57 -18.19 -8.94
CA THR A 107 -5.95 -18.08 -9.44
C THR A 107 -6.96 -17.65 -8.37
N LEU A 108 -6.54 -17.59 -7.09
CA LEU A 108 -7.33 -16.96 -6.04
C LEU A 108 -7.43 -15.44 -6.22
N LEU A 109 -6.42 -14.84 -6.86
CA LEU A 109 -6.31 -13.39 -7.08
C LEU A 109 -6.50 -13.00 -8.55
N LYS A 110 -6.19 -13.89 -9.49
CA LYS A 110 -6.17 -13.61 -10.93
C LYS A 110 -7.28 -14.35 -11.64
N ASP A 111 -7.75 -13.79 -12.75
CA ASP A 111 -8.69 -14.48 -13.63
C ASP A 111 -8.14 -15.85 -14.04
N ARG A 112 -8.92 -16.90 -13.79
CA ARG A 112 -8.47 -18.29 -13.97
C ARG A 112 -8.29 -18.63 -15.43
N GLU A 113 -9.14 -18.14 -16.32
CA GLU A 113 -9.08 -18.46 -17.75
C GLU A 113 -7.83 -17.84 -18.38
N LEU A 114 -7.60 -16.55 -18.14
CA LEU A 114 -6.38 -15.86 -18.56
C LEU A 114 -5.14 -16.52 -17.94
N TYR A 115 -5.19 -16.88 -16.67
CA TYR A 115 -4.06 -17.54 -16.00
C TYR A 115 -3.77 -18.91 -16.64
N MET A 116 -4.77 -19.72 -16.97
CA MET A 116 -4.56 -21.02 -17.62
C MET A 116 -4.13 -20.86 -19.09
N ALA A 117 -4.50 -19.77 -19.75
CA ALA A 117 -4.04 -19.41 -21.09
C ALA A 117 -2.58 -18.87 -21.13
N GLY A 118 -1.89 -18.85 -19.99
CA GLY A 118 -0.49 -18.39 -19.92
C GLY A 118 -0.32 -16.87 -19.83
N VAL A 119 -1.42 -16.11 -19.70
CA VAL A 119 -1.35 -14.66 -19.47
C VAL A 119 -0.86 -14.43 -18.03
N ARG A 120 0.30 -13.78 -17.91
CA ARG A 120 0.98 -13.54 -16.63
C ARG A 120 1.37 -12.09 -16.51
N THR A 121 1.05 -11.47 -15.38
CA THR A 121 1.60 -10.16 -15.02
C THR A 121 3.12 -10.28 -14.85
N PRO A 122 3.93 -9.40 -15.47
CA PRO A 122 5.37 -9.40 -15.29
C PRO A 122 5.76 -9.23 -13.81
N LEU A 123 6.83 -9.91 -13.37
CA LEU A 123 7.27 -9.87 -11.97
C LEU A 123 7.56 -8.44 -11.49
N VAL A 124 8.13 -7.58 -12.34
CA VAL A 124 8.39 -6.18 -12.01
C VAL A 124 7.10 -5.45 -11.68
N SER A 125 6.03 -5.67 -12.44
CA SER A 125 4.71 -5.10 -12.18
C SER A 125 4.13 -5.64 -10.87
N GLU A 126 4.24 -6.94 -10.60
CA GLU A 126 3.78 -7.54 -9.35
C GLU A 126 4.50 -6.96 -8.12
N LEU A 127 5.83 -6.82 -8.20
CA LEU A 127 6.62 -6.19 -7.13
C LEU A 127 6.23 -4.72 -6.95
N SER A 128 6.02 -4.00 -8.06
CA SER A 128 5.70 -2.57 -8.04
C SER A 128 4.30 -2.28 -7.48
N LEU A 129 3.38 -3.23 -7.56
CA LEU A 129 2.05 -3.16 -6.98
C LEU A 129 2.00 -3.60 -5.51
N HIS A 130 2.78 -4.63 -5.15
CA HIS A 130 2.54 -5.35 -3.91
C HIS A 130 3.70 -5.29 -2.91
N LEU A 131 4.91 -4.89 -3.28
CA LEU A 131 6.07 -4.87 -2.37
C LEU A 131 6.79 -3.53 -2.34
N LEU A 132 7.09 -2.96 -3.51
CA LEU A 132 7.84 -1.70 -3.60
C LEU A 132 7.17 -0.52 -2.90
N PRO A 133 5.82 -0.39 -2.88
CA PRO A 133 5.16 0.67 -2.11
C PRO A 133 5.47 0.58 -0.61
N LEU A 134 5.44 -0.63 -0.03
CA LEU A 134 5.82 -0.87 1.36
C LEU A 134 7.29 -0.48 1.61
N VAL A 135 8.21 -0.94 0.75
CA VAL A 135 9.64 -0.63 0.86
C VAL A 135 9.88 0.89 0.76
N LEU A 136 9.19 1.56 -0.17
CA LEU A 136 9.28 3.00 -0.36
C LEU A 136 8.84 3.77 0.89
N LEU A 137 7.70 3.42 1.49
CA LEU A 137 7.24 4.05 2.73
C LEU A 137 8.13 3.73 3.94
N LEU A 138 8.71 2.52 4.01
CA LEU A 138 9.69 2.15 5.04
C LEU A 138 10.95 3.02 4.99
N ILE A 139 11.39 3.41 3.80
CA ILE A 139 12.52 4.33 3.62
C ILE A 139 12.09 5.76 3.94
N ASP A 140 10.89 6.16 3.52
CA ASP A 140 10.42 7.54 3.69
C ASP A 140 10.16 7.92 5.16
N GLN A 141 9.79 6.96 6.00
CA GLN A 141 9.57 7.19 7.44
C GLN A 141 10.87 7.45 8.23
N VAL A 142 12.05 7.19 7.66
CA VAL A 142 13.32 7.44 8.37
C VAL A 142 13.47 8.95 8.60
N GLY A 143 13.59 9.34 9.86
CA GLY A 143 13.64 10.74 10.27
C GLY A 143 12.27 11.39 10.49
N VAL A 144 11.19 10.61 10.45
CA VAL A 144 9.81 11.08 10.69
C VAL A 144 9.26 10.44 11.95
N ASN A 145 8.74 11.25 12.86
CA ASN A 145 8.13 10.79 14.09
C ASN A 145 6.70 10.33 13.83
N ILE A 146 6.51 9.06 13.47
CA ILE A 146 5.19 8.43 13.39
C ILE A 146 4.69 8.17 14.83
N TYR A 147 3.45 8.56 15.12
CA TYR A 147 2.85 8.40 16.44
C TYR A 147 1.55 7.61 16.40
N GLU A 148 1.11 7.18 17.58
CA GLU A 148 -0.18 6.55 17.77
C GLU A 148 -1.31 7.60 17.91
N ARG A 149 -2.38 7.50 17.13
CA ARG A 149 -3.61 8.29 17.33
C ARG A 149 -4.86 7.42 17.20
N LYS A 150 -5.83 7.64 18.10
CA LYS A 150 -7.14 6.93 18.08
C LYS A 150 -7.85 7.03 16.73
N ARG A 151 -7.77 8.18 16.05
CA ARG A 151 -8.35 8.38 14.71
C ARG A 151 -7.81 7.45 13.63
N HIS A 152 -6.57 6.96 13.73
CA HIS A 152 -6.03 6.03 12.73
C HIS A 152 -6.76 4.69 12.80
N TYR A 153 -7.06 4.20 14.00
CA TYR A 153 -7.89 2.99 14.19
C TYR A 153 -9.30 3.17 13.64
N TRP A 154 -9.92 4.34 13.86
CA TRP A 154 -11.21 4.66 13.25
C TRP A 154 -11.14 4.63 11.73
N VAL A 155 -10.09 5.21 11.12
CA VAL A 155 -9.88 5.16 9.67
C VAL A 155 -9.80 3.72 9.17
N PHE A 156 -9.02 2.84 9.82
CA PHE A 156 -8.94 1.43 9.41
C PHE A 156 -10.28 0.70 9.51
N GLY A 157 -11.03 0.93 10.60
CA GLY A 157 -12.36 0.35 10.79
C GLY A 157 -13.36 0.81 9.74
N PHE A 158 -13.49 2.13 9.55
CA PHE A 158 -14.40 2.70 8.56
C PHE A 158 -14.02 2.30 7.14
N PHE A 159 -12.72 2.34 6.80
CA PHE A 159 -12.25 1.91 5.50
C PHE A 159 -12.61 0.44 5.23
N GLY A 160 -12.41 -0.46 6.20
CA GLY A 160 -12.76 -1.87 6.06
C GLY A 160 -14.24 -2.09 5.76
N VAL A 161 -15.14 -1.42 6.51
CA VAL A 161 -16.59 -1.51 6.28
C VAL A 161 -17.01 -0.93 4.94
N ILE A 162 -16.51 0.26 4.59
CA ILE A 162 -16.83 0.93 3.32
C ILE A 162 -16.33 0.09 2.15
N TYR A 163 -15.09 -0.39 2.20
CA TYR A 163 -14.50 -1.18 1.13
C TYR A 163 -15.24 -2.51 0.95
N PHE A 164 -15.64 -3.16 2.03
CA PHE A 164 -16.50 -4.35 1.98
C PHE A 164 -17.82 -4.09 1.25
N GLY A 165 -18.46 -2.95 1.53
CA GLY A 165 -19.66 -2.51 0.80
C GLY A 165 -19.40 -2.28 -0.69
N ILE A 166 -18.28 -1.61 -1.03
CA ILE A 166 -17.89 -1.31 -2.41
C ILE A 166 -17.69 -2.59 -3.23
N ILE A 167 -16.92 -3.57 -2.73
CA ILE A 167 -16.66 -4.80 -3.49
C ILE A 167 -17.94 -5.63 -3.69
N HIS A 168 -18.86 -5.60 -2.73
CA HIS A 168 -20.18 -6.23 -2.87
C HIS A 168 -21.06 -5.51 -3.90
N HIS A 169 -21.03 -4.18 -3.93
CA HIS A 169 -21.73 -3.39 -4.93
C HIS A 169 -21.24 -3.71 -6.35
N PHE A 170 -19.92 -3.68 -6.56
CA PHE A 170 -19.34 -3.99 -7.87
C PHE A 170 -19.54 -5.45 -8.28
N GLN A 171 -19.58 -6.39 -7.33
CA GLN A 171 -19.91 -7.78 -7.66
C GLN A 171 -21.30 -7.93 -8.27
N ARG A 172 -22.30 -7.19 -7.79
CA ARG A 172 -23.65 -7.24 -8.34
C ARG A 172 -23.73 -6.67 -9.76
N ILE A 173 -22.87 -5.70 -10.08
CA ILE A 173 -22.84 -5.06 -11.41
C ILE A 173 -22.07 -5.95 -12.40
N ASN A 174 -20.91 -6.45 -11.99
CA ASN A 174 -19.99 -7.16 -12.87
C ASN A 174 -20.30 -8.66 -12.98
N ASN A 175 -21.18 -9.20 -12.12
CA ASN A 175 -21.41 -10.64 -11.93
C ASN A 175 -20.13 -11.44 -11.61
N SER A 176 -19.08 -10.75 -11.18
CA SER A 176 -17.78 -11.30 -10.82
C SER A 176 -17.23 -10.59 -9.60
N TRP A 177 -16.46 -11.31 -8.78
CA TRP A 177 -15.80 -10.70 -7.62
C TRP A 177 -14.53 -10.00 -8.06
N VAL A 178 -14.23 -8.86 -7.42
CA VAL A 178 -12.93 -8.17 -7.53
C VAL A 178 -11.78 -9.14 -7.21
N TYR A 179 -12.00 -10.02 -6.24
CA TYR A 179 -11.09 -11.11 -5.90
C TYR A 179 -11.80 -12.45 -6.12
N PRO A 180 -11.34 -13.29 -7.07
CA PRO A 180 -12.00 -14.56 -7.39
C PRO A 180 -12.26 -15.44 -6.17
N PHE A 181 -11.34 -15.48 -5.20
CA PHE A 181 -11.51 -16.32 -4.00
C PHE A 181 -12.76 -15.99 -3.18
N LEU A 182 -13.25 -14.74 -3.24
CA LEU A 182 -14.48 -14.35 -2.55
C LEU A 182 -15.70 -15.09 -3.11
N GLY A 183 -15.66 -15.51 -4.37
CA GLY A 183 -16.72 -16.31 -5.00
C GLY A 183 -16.90 -17.69 -4.37
N TYR A 184 -15.83 -18.26 -3.78
CA TYR A 184 -15.85 -19.61 -3.20
C TYR A 184 -16.27 -19.63 -1.72
N VAL A 185 -16.44 -18.48 -1.09
CA VAL A 185 -16.76 -18.38 0.35
C VAL A 185 -18.15 -17.78 0.59
N LEU A 186 -18.82 -18.24 1.64
CA LEU A 186 -20.13 -17.73 2.04
C LEU A 186 -20.03 -16.33 2.65
N LEU A 187 -21.14 -15.58 2.64
CA LEU A 187 -21.19 -14.21 3.19
C LEU A 187 -20.63 -14.10 4.63
N PRO A 188 -20.95 -14.97 5.59
CA PRO A 188 -20.38 -14.88 6.94
C PRO A 188 -18.85 -15.00 6.94
N MET A 189 -18.29 -15.88 6.10
CA MET A 189 -16.84 -16.02 5.95
C MET A 189 -16.22 -14.76 5.35
N ARG A 190 -16.88 -14.10 4.38
CA ARG A 190 -16.41 -12.83 3.82
C ARG A 190 -16.37 -11.72 4.87
N ILE A 191 -17.39 -11.65 5.73
CA ILE A 191 -17.44 -10.69 6.85
C ILE A 191 -16.27 -10.96 7.82
N ILE A 192 -16.04 -12.23 8.18
CA ILE A 192 -14.93 -12.63 9.04
C ILE A 192 -13.58 -12.26 8.39
N LEU A 193 -13.40 -12.54 7.10
CA LEU A 193 -12.18 -12.19 6.37
C LEU A 193 -11.93 -10.68 6.38
N ALA A 194 -12.96 -9.86 6.15
CA ALA A 194 -12.84 -8.40 6.22
C ALA A 194 -12.47 -7.94 7.64
N ALA A 195 -13.11 -8.49 8.68
CA ALA A 195 -12.79 -8.18 10.08
C ALA A 195 -11.35 -8.56 10.44
N VAL A 196 -10.90 -9.75 10.02
CA VAL A 196 -9.52 -10.23 10.23
C VAL A 196 -8.52 -9.33 9.51
N ALA A 197 -8.77 -8.94 8.25
CA ALA A 197 -7.90 -8.03 7.52
C ALA A 197 -7.80 -6.66 8.20
N THR A 198 -8.91 -6.11 8.70
CA THR A 198 -8.92 -4.86 9.48
C THR A 198 -8.11 -4.98 10.77
N LEU A 199 -8.28 -6.07 11.52
CA LEU A 199 -7.49 -6.32 12.74
C LEU A 199 -5.99 -6.47 12.41
N LEU A 200 -5.66 -7.14 11.31
CA LEU A 200 -4.29 -7.32 10.87
C LEU A 200 -3.62 -5.98 10.51
N VAL A 201 -4.33 -5.05 9.85
CA VAL A 201 -3.84 -3.68 9.63
C VAL A 201 -3.57 -2.95 10.94
N MET A 202 -4.42 -3.12 11.96
CA MET A 202 -4.19 -2.52 13.28
C MET A 202 -2.95 -3.10 13.97
N VAL A 203 -2.69 -4.40 13.80
CA VAL A 203 -1.46 -5.04 14.28
C VAL A 203 -0.24 -4.47 13.54
N TYR A 204 -0.28 -4.37 12.22
CA TYR A 204 0.79 -3.75 11.44
C TYR A 204 1.01 -2.30 11.83
N TYR A 205 -0.05 -1.56 12.12
CA TYR A 205 0.07 -0.17 12.53
C TYR A 205 0.90 -0.05 13.81
N ARG A 206 0.59 -0.85 14.84
CA ARG A 206 1.39 -0.88 16.08
C ARG A 206 2.82 -1.31 15.82
N PHE A 207 3.01 -2.35 15.01
CA PHE A 207 4.33 -2.84 14.64
C PHE A 207 5.17 -1.74 13.98
N PHE A 208 4.62 -1.03 12.98
CA PHE A 208 5.35 -0.01 12.25
C PHE A 208 5.60 1.27 13.07
N VAL A 209 4.69 1.66 13.97
CA VAL A 209 4.97 2.72 14.95
C VAL A 209 6.14 2.33 15.84
N GLY A 210 6.17 1.10 16.34
CA GLY A 210 7.28 0.57 17.13
C GLY A 210 8.60 0.54 16.35
N LEU A 211 8.56 0.04 15.11
CA LEU A 211 9.71 -0.01 14.21
C LEU A 211 10.25 1.40 13.90
N SER A 212 9.37 2.36 13.62
CA SER A 212 9.71 3.76 13.37
C SER A 212 10.47 4.37 14.55
N ARG A 213 9.95 4.19 15.77
CA ARG A 213 10.60 4.67 17.00
C ARG A 213 11.97 4.05 17.19
N PHE A 214 12.10 2.75 16.97
CA PHE A 214 13.36 2.03 17.08
C PHE A 214 14.40 2.53 16.08
N ILE A 215 14.04 2.65 14.80
CA ILE A 215 14.93 3.16 13.74
C ILE A 215 15.36 4.59 14.07
N ASN A 216 14.41 5.47 14.37
CA ASN A 216 14.70 6.88 14.63
C ASN A 216 15.53 7.09 15.90
N ALA A 217 15.34 6.28 16.94
CA ALA A 217 16.17 6.34 18.14
C ALA A 217 17.63 5.97 17.87
N ARG A 218 17.88 5.05 16.93
CA ARG A 218 19.25 4.68 16.50
C ARG A 218 19.86 5.71 15.56
N THR A 219 19.08 6.27 14.65
CA THR A 219 19.59 7.23 13.65
C THR A 219 19.78 8.64 14.23
N TYR A 220 18.95 9.07 15.19
CA TYR A 220 18.97 10.41 15.77
C TYR A 220 19.08 10.34 17.31
N PRO A 221 20.30 10.45 17.88
CA PRO A 221 20.53 10.49 19.33
C PRO A 221 19.77 11.66 19.98
N GLU A 222 19.53 11.58 21.29
CA GLU A 222 18.58 12.45 22.02
C GLU A 222 18.75 13.96 21.76
N GLY A 223 19.98 14.45 21.62
CA GLY A 223 20.27 15.85 21.30
C GLY A 223 19.84 16.31 19.89
N ARG A 224 19.45 15.40 18.98
CA ARG A 224 18.99 15.72 17.62
C ARG A 224 17.53 15.34 17.36
N ARG A 225 16.79 14.81 18.35
CA ARG A 225 15.38 14.39 18.18
C ARG A 225 14.44 15.55 17.88
N THR A 226 14.80 16.78 18.28
CA THR A 226 14.07 18.00 17.91
C THR A 226 14.02 18.25 16.40
N LYS A 227 14.89 17.59 15.62
CA LYS A 227 14.94 17.68 14.15
C LYS A 227 14.09 16.64 13.42
N LEU A 228 13.40 15.73 14.14
CA LEU A 228 12.48 14.80 13.49
C LEU A 228 11.31 15.56 12.89
N LEU A 229 10.95 15.20 11.66
CA LEU A 229 9.74 15.66 10.98
C LEU A 229 8.49 14.98 11.55
#